data_AF-A0A7Y3BYN5-F1
#
_entry.id   AF-A0A7Y3BYN5-F1
#
_cell.length_a   1.000
_cell.length_b   1.000
_cell.length_c   1.000
_cell.angle_alpha   90.00
_cell.angle_beta   90.00
_cell.angle_gamma   90.00
#
_symmetry.space_group_name_H-M   'P 1'
#
loop_
_entity.id
_entity.type
_entity.pdbx_description
1 polymer ?
#
loop_
_entity_poly.entity_id
_entity_poly.type
_entity_poly.pdbx_seq_one_letter_code
_entity_poly.pdbx_strand_id
1 'polypeptide(L)'
;VKHLGGAPDPTFFWRQVERIVPLGWHVELHFDAKDLSSNADLFERLTVPYIIDAMGRVDATAGLGQEPFRYLLNMLRTDERAWVKVSGAERITADGTPPYDDVVPYARALIEAAPDRSLWGTDWPHPNVRHMPDDGDLIDLLADHAPDEEDRNRILVDNPERLYDFS
;
A
#
# COMPACT_ATOMS: atom_id res chain seq x y z
N VAL A 1 11.24 -7.52 -0.74
CA VAL A 1 10.86 -8.56 0.26
C VAL A 1 11.70 -9.83 0.12
N LYS A 2 12.54 -10.14 1.12
CA LYS A 2 13.54 -11.23 1.02
C LYS A 2 12.95 -12.63 0.80
N HIS A 3 11.72 -12.89 1.26
CA HIS A 3 11.08 -14.20 1.14
C HIS A 3 10.40 -14.45 -0.23
N LEU A 4 10.34 -13.43 -1.10
CA LEU A 4 9.72 -13.53 -2.44
C LEU A 4 10.73 -13.58 -3.59
N GLY A 5 12.02 -13.80 -3.30
CA GLY A 5 13.07 -13.87 -4.31
C GLY A 5 14.06 -12.69 -4.32
N GLY A 6 13.93 -11.75 -3.37
CA GLY A 6 14.87 -10.64 -3.19
C GLY A 6 14.52 -9.40 -4.00
N ALA A 7 15.45 -8.45 -4.06
CA ALA A 7 15.29 -7.24 -4.87
C ALA A 7 15.50 -7.57 -6.36
N PRO A 8 14.70 -7.01 -7.27
CA PRO A 8 14.90 -7.21 -8.71
C PRO A 8 16.23 -6.57 -9.17
N ASP A 9 16.78 -7.09 -10.27
CA ASP A 9 17.91 -6.45 -10.95
C ASP A 9 17.55 -4.99 -11.33
N PRO A 10 18.29 -3.97 -10.86
CA PRO A 10 17.95 -2.58 -11.11
C PRO A 10 17.93 -2.23 -12.60
N THR A 11 18.84 -2.80 -13.40
CA THR A 11 18.88 -2.54 -14.85
C THR A 11 17.63 -3.08 -15.54
N PHE A 12 17.22 -4.30 -15.19
CA PHE A 12 15.97 -4.87 -15.68
C PHE A 12 14.75 -4.04 -15.29
N PHE A 13 14.66 -3.63 -14.03
CA PHE A 13 13.56 -2.81 -13.49
C PHE A 13 13.40 -1.51 -14.28
N TRP A 14 14.46 -0.70 -14.37
CA TRP A 14 14.40 0.59 -15.05
C TRP A 14 14.07 0.47 -16.55
N ARG A 15 14.58 -0.58 -17.20
CA ARG A 15 14.22 -0.87 -18.59
C ARG A 15 12.74 -1.20 -18.77
N GLN A 16 12.10 -1.84 -17.78
CA GLN A 16 10.64 -2.05 -17.84
C GLN A 16 9.89 -0.75 -17.58
N VAL A 17 10.33 0.06 -16.61
CA VAL A 17 9.72 1.37 -16.34
C VAL A 17 9.69 2.23 -17.61
N GLU A 18 10.81 2.35 -18.33
CA GLU A 18 10.89 3.10 -19.59
C GLU A 18 9.90 2.61 -20.65
N ARG A 19 9.61 1.31 -20.69
CA ARG A 19 8.69 0.70 -21.67
C ARG A 19 7.22 0.97 -21.35
N ILE A 20 6.88 1.15 -20.08
CA ILE A 20 5.49 1.34 -19.65
C ILE A 20 5.08 2.83 -19.65
N VAL A 21 6.04 3.76 -19.63
CA VAL A 21 5.79 5.22 -19.72
C VAL A 21 4.82 5.59 -20.86
N PRO A 22 5.05 5.20 -22.14
CA PRO A 22 4.15 5.59 -23.23
C PRO A 22 2.77 4.90 -23.18
N LEU A 23 2.59 3.92 -22.30
CA LEU A 23 1.32 3.21 -22.11
C LEU A 23 0.44 3.85 -21.04
N GLY A 24 0.94 4.85 -20.30
CA GLY A 24 0.23 5.46 -19.18
C GLY A 24 0.05 4.52 -17.98
N TRP A 25 0.82 3.44 -17.91
CA TRP A 25 0.75 2.45 -16.82
C TRP A 25 1.47 2.93 -15.55
N HIS A 26 1.24 2.22 -14.45
CA HIS A 26 1.88 2.43 -13.15
C HIS A 26 2.74 1.23 -12.74
N VAL A 27 3.50 1.40 -11.66
CA VAL A 27 4.29 0.33 -11.03
C VAL A 27 3.73 0.00 -9.65
N GLU A 28 3.46 -1.27 -9.38
CA GLU A 28 3.15 -1.72 -8.03
C GLU A 28 4.40 -2.26 -7.33
N LEU A 29 4.65 -1.79 -6.11
CA LEU A 29 5.87 -2.06 -5.36
C LEU A 29 5.56 -2.68 -4.00
N HIS A 30 6.12 -3.87 -3.79
CA HIS A 30 5.99 -4.63 -2.55
C HIS A 30 7.32 -4.65 -1.78
N PHE A 31 7.36 -3.95 -0.64
CA PHE A 31 8.55 -3.75 0.18
C PHE A 31 8.41 -4.36 1.59
N ASP A 32 9.55 -4.62 2.24
CA ASP A 32 9.58 -4.69 3.71
C ASP A 32 9.71 -3.24 4.21
N ALA A 33 9.08 -2.87 5.34
CA ALA A 33 9.03 -1.47 5.79
C ALA A 33 10.37 -0.73 5.81
N LYS A 34 11.43 -1.38 6.33
CA LYS A 34 12.79 -0.83 6.37
C LYS A 34 13.38 -0.49 4.99
N ASP A 35 12.84 -1.09 3.94
CA ASP A 35 13.31 -0.88 2.57
C ASP A 35 12.71 0.40 1.98
N LEU A 36 11.66 0.99 2.57
CA LEU A 36 11.05 2.21 2.07
C LEU A 36 12.03 3.40 2.09
N SER A 37 12.58 3.73 3.26
CA SER A 37 13.49 4.87 3.39
C SER A 37 14.84 4.64 2.71
N SER A 38 15.31 3.40 2.64
CA SER A 38 16.57 3.06 1.95
C SER A 38 16.47 3.07 0.42
N ASN A 39 15.27 3.15 -0.16
CA ASN A 39 15.04 3.24 -1.61
C ASN A 39 14.53 4.62 -2.04
N ALA A 40 14.82 5.70 -1.29
CA ALA A 40 14.38 7.05 -1.63
C ALA A 40 14.73 7.46 -3.08
N ASP A 41 15.97 7.20 -3.52
CA ASP A 41 16.43 7.46 -4.89
C ASP A 41 15.59 6.75 -5.96
N LEU A 42 15.00 5.59 -5.64
CA LEU A 42 14.12 4.87 -6.56
C LEU A 42 12.83 5.65 -6.76
N PHE A 43 12.19 6.11 -5.68
CA PHE A 43 10.93 6.84 -5.77
C PHE A 43 11.10 8.20 -6.44
N GLU A 44 12.19 8.92 -6.13
CA GLU A 44 12.50 10.20 -6.78
C GLU A 44 12.66 10.07 -8.30
N ARG A 45 13.25 8.95 -8.76
CA ARG A 45 13.52 8.69 -10.18
C ARG A 45 12.35 8.12 -10.96
N LEU A 46 11.34 7.55 -10.30
CA LEU A 46 10.14 7.06 -10.99
C LEU A 46 9.44 8.24 -11.67
N THR A 47 9.02 8.08 -12.91
CA THR A 47 8.30 9.11 -13.68
C THR A 47 6.85 8.76 -13.95
N VAL A 48 6.43 7.58 -13.51
CA VAL A 48 5.07 7.03 -13.62
C VAL A 48 4.43 6.96 -12.23
N PRO A 49 3.09 6.86 -12.13
CA PRO A 49 2.44 6.55 -10.86
C PRO A 49 2.97 5.24 -10.29
N TYR A 50 3.01 5.14 -8.97
CA TYR A 50 3.41 3.92 -8.29
C TYR A 50 2.59 3.67 -7.03
N ILE A 51 2.39 2.39 -6.72
CA ILE A 51 1.56 1.93 -5.61
C ILE A 51 2.46 1.25 -4.59
N ILE A 52 2.40 1.69 -3.33
CA ILE A 52 2.96 0.96 -2.20
C ILE A 52 1.91 -0.04 -1.70
N ASP A 53 2.25 -1.32 -1.82
CA ASP A 53 1.33 -2.41 -1.44
C ASP A 53 1.31 -2.64 0.09
N ALA A 54 0.19 -3.16 0.59
CA ALA A 54 -0.05 -3.57 1.97
C ALA A 54 0.48 -2.58 3.04
N MET A 55 0.16 -1.28 2.90
CA MET A 55 0.59 -0.21 3.79
C MET A 55 2.12 -0.14 4.01
N GLY A 56 2.91 -0.60 3.02
CA GLY A 56 4.36 -0.66 3.10
C GLY A 56 4.89 -1.69 4.10
N ARG A 57 4.04 -2.64 4.54
CA ARG A 57 4.34 -3.68 5.52
C ARG A 57 4.97 -3.18 6.83
N VAL A 58 4.52 -2.01 7.29
CA VAL A 58 4.96 -1.42 8.57
C VAL A 58 4.60 -2.31 9.75
N ASP A 59 5.32 -2.14 10.86
CA ASP A 59 5.06 -2.91 12.08
C ASP A 59 3.97 -2.21 12.91
N ALA A 60 2.78 -2.82 13.04
CA ALA A 60 1.69 -2.25 13.83
C ALA A 60 2.04 -2.09 15.33
N THR A 61 3.04 -2.82 15.83
CA THR A 61 3.50 -2.73 17.23
C THR A 61 4.48 -1.58 17.48
N ALA A 62 5.09 -1.03 16.43
CA ALA A 62 6.12 0.01 16.54
C ALA A 62 5.56 1.43 16.65
N GLY A 63 4.22 1.58 16.62
CA GLY A 63 3.52 2.86 16.66
C GLY A 63 3.65 3.70 15.37
N LEU A 64 2.78 4.71 15.25
CA LEU A 64 2.75 5.62 14.09
C LEU A 64 4.01 6.51 13.98
N GLY A 65 4.79 6.62 15.05
CA GLY A 65 6.02 7.41 15.09
C GLY A 65 7.24 6.72 14.43
N GLN A 66 7.11 5.46 14.03
CA GLN A 66 8.22 4.71 13.43
C GLN A 66 8.71 5.37 12.12
N GLU A 67 10.01 5.27 11.87
CA GLU A 67 10.65 5.92 10.72
C GLU A 67 10.03 5.49 9.38
N PRO A 68 9.83 4.19 9.08
CA PRO A 68 9.25 3.76 7.81
C PRO A 68 7.85 4.32 7.53
N PHE A 69 7.00 4.36 8.56
CA PHE A 69 5.63 4.85 8.42
C PHE A 69 5.58 6.37 8.22
N ARG A 70 6.41 7.11 8.97
CA ARG A 70 6.55 8.56 8.78
C ARG A 70 7.07 8.90 7.39
N TYR A 71 8.00 8.10 6.88
CA TYR A 71 8.50 8.24 5.51
C TYR A 71 7.39 8.00 4.48
N LEU A 72 6.61 6.93 4.63
CA LEU A 72 5.46 6.64 3.76
C LEU A 72 4.41 7.77 3.79
N LEU A 73 4.05 8.28 4.97
CA LEU A 73 3.14 9.42 5.10
C LEU A 73 3.68 10.67 4.41
N ASN A 74 4.97 10.98 4.59
CA ASN A 74 5.58 12.11 3.92
C ASN A 74 5.56 11.93 2.40
N MET A 75 5.95 10.76 1.91
CA MET A 75 5.92 10.42 0.49
C MET A 75 4.53 10.65 -0.11
N LEU A 76 3.47 10.13 0.51
CA LEU A 76 2.10 10.29 0.03
C LEU A 76 1.63 11.75 0.00
N ARG A 77 2.11 12.58 0.94
CA ARG A 77 1.77 14.01 1.01
C ARG A 77 2.53 14.86 0.01
N THR A 78 3.76 14.46 -0.35
CA THR A 78 4.66 15.31 -1.17
C THR A 78 4.79 14.85 -2.61
N ASP A 79 4.45 13.60 -2.93
CA ASP A 79 4.52 13.05 -4.28
C ASP A 79 3.12 12.65 -4.78
N GLU A 80 2.60 13.39 -5.76
CA GLU A 80 1.29 13.13 -6.38
C GLU A 80 1.25 11.82 -7.19
N ARG A 81 2.42 11.23 -7.49
CA ARG A 81 2.54 9.94 -8.18
C ARG A 81 2.45 8.76 -7.21
N ALA A 82 2.54 9.01 -5.90
CA ALA A 82 2.52 7.97 -4.88
C ALA A 82 1.07 7.60 -4.51
N TRP A 83 0.77 6.31 -4.62
CA TRP A 83 -0.47 5.66 -4.23
C TRP A 83 -0.18 4.62 -3.15
N VAL A 84 -1.21 4.23 -2.40
CA VAL A 84 -1.10 3.20 -1.37
C VAL A 84 -2.31 2.29 -1.38
N LYS A 85 -2.08 1.00 -1.14
CA LYS A 85 -3.15 0.07 -0.78
C LYS A 85 -3.25 -0.01 0.74
N VAL A 86 -4.42 0.33 1.29
CA VAL A 86 -4.77 0.19 2.70
C VAL A 86 -5.37 -1.19 3.01
N SER A 87 -4.76 -2.23 2.43
CA SER A 87 -5.09 -3.64 2.62
C SER A 87 -3.96 -4.40 3.30
N GLY A 88 -4.12 -5.71 3.52
CA GLY A 88 -3.07 -6.56 4.08
C GLY A 88 -2.92 -6.40 5.60
N ALA A 89 -4.02 -6.14 6.32
CA ALA A 89 -4.01 -6.00 7.77
C ALA A 89 -3.45 -7.26 8.47
N GLU A 90 -3.78 -8.44 7.96
CA GLU A 90 -3.28 -9.74 8.40
C GLU A 90 -1.75 -9.90 8.25
N ARG A 91 -1.11 -9.03 7.46
CA ARG A 91 0.34 -9.03 7.23
C ARG A 91 1.11 -8.11 8.17
N ILE A 92 0.45 -7.13 8.78
CA ILE A 92 1.10 -6.07 9.57
C ILE A 92 0.67 -6.02 11.02
N THR A 93 -0.49 -6.59 11.35
CA THR A 93 -0.94 -6.77 12.74
C THR A 93 0.07 -7.59 13.54
N ALA A 94 0.13 -7.34 14.85
CA ALA A 94 1.07 -7.99 15.75
C ALA A 94 1.01 -9.53 15.72
N ASP A 95 -0.21 -10.06 15.81
CA ASP A 95 -0.45 -11.48 16.04
C ASP A 95 -0.83 -12.24 14.75
N GLY A 96 -1.10 -11.52 13.66
CA GLY A 96 -1.54 -12.11 12.39
C GLY A 96 -2.99 -12.59 12.39
N THR A 97 -3.76 -12.32 13.45
CA THR A 97 -5.13 -12.81 13.67
C THR A 97 -6.11 -11.66 13.89
N PRO A 98 -7.41 -11.82 13.56
CA PRO A 98 -8.43 -10.80 13.80
C PRO A 98 -8.54 -10.43 15.29
N PRO A 99 -9.04 -9.22 15.64
CA PRO A 99 -9.80 -8.30 14.79
C PRO A 99 -8.97 -7.26 14.00
N TYR A 100 -7.64 -7.27 14.08
CA TYR A 100 -6.75 -6.32 13.38
C TYR A 100 -6.93 -4.83 13.78
N ASP A 101 -7.53 -4.54 14.93
CA ASP A 101 -7.77 -3.18 15.43
C ASP A 101 -6.49 -2.33 15.52
N ASP A 102 -5.33 -2.96 15.74
CA ASP A 102 -4.02 -2.32 15.82
C ASP A 102 -3.57 -1.69 14.49
N VAL A 103 -4.17 -2.12 13.37
CA VAL A 103 -3.91 -1.61 12.03
C VAL A 103 -4.74 -0.38 11.68
N VAL A 104 -5.93 -0.23 12.27
CA VAL A 104 -6.87 0.85 11.94
C VAL A 104 -6.24 2.26 12.01
N PRO A 105 -5.42 2.61 13.03
CA PRO A 105 -4.78 3.93 13.07
C PRO A 105 -3.82 4.19 11.90
N TYR A 106 -3.18 3.15 11.38
CA TYR A 106 -2.25 3.26 10.24
C TYR A 106 -3.01 3.50 8.95
N ALA A 107 -4.04 2.69 8.68
CA ALA A 107 -4.88 2.85 7.50
C ALA A 107 -5.52 4.25 7.45
N ARG A 108 -6.10 4.72 8.57
CA ARG A 108 -6.68 6.06 8.69
C ARG A 108 -5.69 7.17 8.35
N ALA A 109 -4.49 7.10 8.91
CA ALA A 109 -3.46 8.12 8.66
C ALA A 109 -2.98 8.13 7.19
N LEU A 110 -2.95 6.97 6.53
CA LEU A 110 -2.63 6.86 5.10
C LEU A 110 -3.75 7.43 4.21
N ILE A 111 -5.01 7.10 4.52
CA ILE A 111 -6.18 7.64 3.83
C ILE A 111 -6.22 9.16 3.97
N GLU A 112 -6.01 9.70 5.18
CA GLU A 112 -5.94 11.14 5.41
C GLU A 112 -4.78 11.81 4.63
N ALA A 113 -3.64 11.13 4.52
CA ALA A 113 -2.48 11.66 3.80
C ALA A 113 -2.67 11.72 2.28
N ALA A 114 -3.48 10.82 1.70
CA ALA A 114 -3.73 10.75 0.27
C ALA A 114 -5.12 10.17 -0.04
N PRO A 115 -6.22 10.91 0.23
CA PRO A 115 -7.58 10.39 0.11
C PRO A 115 -7.91 9.99 -1.33
N ASP A 116 -7.44 10.75 -2.31
CA ASP A 116 -7.66 10.47 -3.74
C ASP A 116 -6.68 9.43 -4.32
N ARG A 117 -5.71 8.93 -3.53
CA ARG A 117 -4.70 7.95 -3.99
C ARG A 117 -4.59 6.73 -3.09
N SER A 118 -5.66 6.45 -2.34
CA SER A 118 -5.79 5.28 -1.49
C SER A 118 -6.68 4.23 -2.16
N LEU A 119 -6.23 2.99 -2.16
CA LEU A 119 -6.88 1.84 -2.78
C LEU A 119 -7.11 0.75 -1.74
N TRP A 120 -8.01 -0.18 -2.03
CA TRP A 120 -8.22 -1.37 -1.21
C TRP A 120 -8.44 -2.61 -2.10
N GLY A 121 -8.06 -3.77 -1.58
CA GLY A 121 -8.34 -5.08 -2.16
C GLY A 121 -8.12 -6.16 -1.11
N THR A 122 -8.71 -7.34 -1.28
CA THR A 122 -8.62 -8.41 -0.27
C THR A 122 -7.20 -8.97 -0.11
N ASP A 123 -6.38 -8.90 -1.16
CA ASP A 123 -5.10 -9.63 -1.25
C ASP A 123 -5.27 -11.18 -1.20
N TRP A 124 -6.46 -11.65 -1.57
CA TRP A 124 -6.74 -13.07 -1.79
C TRP A 124 -5.81 -13.63 -2.90
N PRO A 125 -5.22 -14.84 -2.75
CA PRO A 125 -5.50 -15.88 -1.76
C PRO A 125 -4.56 -15.86 -0.53
N HIS A 126 -4.12 -14.67 -0.08
CA HIS A 126 -3.28 -14.45 1.11
C HIS A 126 -2.04 -15.36 1.19
N PRO A 127 -1.15 -15.35 0.18
CA PRO A 127 0.04 -16.19 0.22
C PRO A 127 0.95 -15.82 1.39
N ASN A 128 1.57 -16.84 2.00
CA ASN A 128 2.59 -16.71 3.05
C ASN A 128 2.15 -15.96 4.32
N VAL A 129 0.86 -15.98 4.66
CA VAL A 129 0.35 -15.50 5.96
C VAL A 129 0.52 -16.56 7.04
N ARG A 130 0.64 -16.13 8.30
CA ARG A 130 0.74 -17.05 9.46
C ARG A 130 -0.60 -17.73 9.76
N HIS A 131 -1.67 -16.95 9.62
CA HIS A 131 -3.05 -17.37 9.82
C HIS A 131 -3.84 -16.90 8.60
N MET A 132 -4.63 -17.80 8.02
CA MET A 132 -5.50 -17.47 6.90
C MET A 132 -6.64 -16.57 7.44
N PRO A 133 -6.80 -15.33 6.94
CA PRO A 133 -7.90 -14.47 7.36
C PRO A 133 -9.23 -14.99 6.79
N ASP A 134 -10.34 -14.55 7.39
CA ASP A 134 -11.62 -14.53 6.71
C ASP A 134 -11.68 -13.26 5.85
N ASP A 135 -11.97 -13.39 4.56
CA ASP A 135 -12.11 -12.25 3.65
C ASP A 135 -13.21 -11.28 4.12
N GLY A 136 -14.25 -11.78 4.81
CA GLY A 136 -15.33 -10.98 5.39
C GLY A 136 -14.84 -10.04 6.48
N ASP A 137 -13.97 -10.53 7.37
CA ASP A 137 -13.37 -9.71 8.44
C ASP A 137 -12.56 -8.54 7.84
N LEU A 138 -11.85 -8.77 6.72
CA LEU A 138 -11.06 -7.74 6.05
C LEU A 138 -11.94 -6.68 5.36
N ILE A 139 -13.09 -7.07 4.80
CA ILE A 139 -14.07 -6.13 4.23
C ILE A 139 -14.73 -5.32 5.35
N ASP A 140 -15.14 -5.96 6.45
CA ASP A 140 -15.75 -5.28 7.58
C ASP A 140 -14.78 -4.25 8.20
N LEU A 141 -13.49 -4.61 8.31
CA LEU A 141 -12.43 -3.73 8.79
C LEU A 141 -12.26 -2.46 7.94
N LEU A 142 -12.61 -2.49 6.65
CA LEU A 142 -12.56 -1.28 5.80
C LEU A 142 -13.49 -0.17 6.32
N ALA A 143 -14.62 -0.53 6.94
CA ALA A 143 -15.50 0.46 7.57
C ALA A 143 -14.83 1.16 8.76
N ASP A 144 -13.92 0.48 9.46
CA ASP A 144 -13.11 1.10 10.51
C ASP A 144 -11.97 1.92 9.94
N HIS A 145 -11.36 1.50 8.84
CA HIS A 145 -10.32 2.25 8.13
C HIS A 145 -10.86 3.58 7.56
N ALA A 146 -12.05 3.55 6.96
CA ALA A 146 -12.76 4.70 6.40
C ALA A 146 -14.20 4.74 6.91
N PRO A 147 -14.47 5.40 8.06
CA PRO A 147 -15.81 5.51 8.64
C PRO A 147 -16.79 6.30 7.78
N ASP A 148 -16.29 7.25 6.99
CA ASP A 148 -17.09 8.07 6.09
C ASP A 148 -17.36 7.33 4.78
N GLU A 149 -18.63 7.35 4.35
CA GLU A 149 -19.05 6.68 3.11
C GLU A 149 -18.38 7.27 1.86
N GLU A 150 -18.14 8.58 1.88
CA GLU A 150 -17.45 9.27 0.78
C GLU A 150 -16.01 8.73 0.60
N ASP A 151 -15.28 8.52 1.69
CA ASP A 151 -13.93 7.95 1.62
C ASP A 151 -13.97 6.49 1.16
N ARG A 152 -14.94 5.70 1.61
CA ARG A 152 -15.13 4.33 1.08
C ARG A 152 -15.43 4.34 -0.42
N ASN A 153 -16.28 5.26 -0.89
CA ASN A 153 -16.56 5.39 -2.32
C ASN A 153 -15.31 5.75 -3.11
N ARG A 154 -14.51 6.71 -2.62
CA ARG A 154 -13.22 7.03 -3.25
C ARG A 154 -12.32 5.80 -3.33
N ILE A 155 -12.13 5.09 -2.22
CA ILE A 155 -11.23 3.92 -2.13
C ILE A 155 -11.66 2.76 -3.03
N LEU A 156 -12.97 2.51 -3.13
CA LEU A 156 -13.53 1.33 -3.81
C LEU A 156 -13.98 1.58 -5.26
N VAL A 157 -14.21 2.84 -5.63
CA VAL A 157 -14.79 3.22 -6.93
C VAL A 157 -13.95 4.28 -7.62
N ASP A 158 -13.95 5.53 -7.13
CA ASP A 158 -13.42 6.67 -7.89
C ASP A 158 -11.89 6.56 -8.11
N ASN A 159 -11.14 6.18 -7.07
CA ASN A 159 -9.69 6.02 -7.14
C ASN A 159 -9.27 4.86 -8.05
N PRO A 160 -9.79 3.63 -7.88
CA PRO A 160 -9.43 2.53 -8.78
C PRO A 160 -9.91 2.78 -10.21
N GLU A 161 -11.10 3.37 -10.44
CA GLU A 161 -11.57 3.73 -11.78
C GLU A 161 -10.57 4.66 -12.48
N ARG A 162 -10.12 5.71 -11.79
CA ARG A 162 -9.14 6.66 -12.31
C ARG A 162 -7.77 6.05 -12.59
N LEU A 163 -7.31 5.10 -11.76
CA LEU A 163 -5.97 4.52 -11.90
C LEU A 163 -5.92 3.38 -12.92
N TYR A 164 -6.97 2.55 -12.97
CA TYR A 164 -7.01 1.33 -13.77
C TYR A 164 -7.84 1.44 -15.05
N ASP A 165 -8.60 2.54 -15.23
CA ASP A 165 -9.31 2.86 -16.47
C ASP A 165 -10.29 1.75 -16.92
N PHE A 166 -11.16 1.29 -16.01
CA PHE A 166 -12.13 0.21 -16.27
C PHE A 166 -13.58 0.69 -16.50
N SER A 167 -13.79 1.98 -16.74
CA SER A 167 -15.11 2.59 -17.03
C SER A 167 -15.71 2.15 -18.37
#